data_AF-A0A4Y9XPH3-F1
#
_entry.id   AF-A0A4Y9XPH3-F1
#
_cell.length_a   1.000
_cell.length_b   1.000
_cell.length_c   1.000
_cell.angle_alpha   90.00
_cell.angle_beta   90.00
_cell.angle_gamma   90.00
#
_symmetry.space_group_name_H-M   'P 1'
#
loop_
_entity.id
_entity.type
_entity.pdbx_description
1 polymer ?
#
loop_
_entity_poly.entity_id
_entity_poly.type
_entity_poly.pdbx_seq_one_letter_code
_entity_poly.pdbx_strand_id
1 'polypeptide(L)'
;MFSLRRSAAAGYRDNFTTALQWQAARTSVNLGAQPFAEFVKICDRHREDIPTSIRTALAFRTKQAEHQRKAHARLVSKLGLKALSEDEIFAAFENLATTIYLPRLSQAYPDVGNWRAKQADKRLPRHPMLVEELSKLARVIPAGENAIIRDSETRELIAVVIRDWCSNPAVVASLNKTVAKGVGLCVSVRKEDTGKIVLVGYSAGSRSRPYFDWSRNVRSKKHTAEFLQNYNMTVSSAFALMWNMMRARLPKELLADLDEYLAVNNLCRMDGNRTMKASADGCGEYFVEKGDTVITFAHEKLAPPGAVMGANYARAIHSEAQPHKFAYSWTTGRNTDLGGSFYVASHGIKIEQAANTFIAWQPRLAHGTSMLACDPHLMEPPFAQQGMSIVSSMRLATTWKRYMDGLISAEQAAKEYADSLEDGVEDGSK
;
A
#
# COMPACT_ATOMS: atom_id res chain seq x y z
N MET A 1 -38.62 5.03 18.00
CA MET A 1 -39.02 4.85 16.58
C MET A 1 -37.75 4.54 15.79
N PHE A 2 -37.54 3.30 15.32
CA PHE A 2 -36.34 2.92 14.57
C PHE A 2 -36.43 3.43 13.13
N SER A 3 -35.38 4.08 12.63
CA SER A 3 -35.56 4.89 11.43
C SER A 3 -35.48 4.21 10.05
N LEU A 4 -35.21 2.92 9.84
CA LEU A 4 -34.94 2.29 8.51
C LEU A 4 -33.90 2.96 7.57
N ARG A 5 -33.58 4.25 7.75
CA ARG A 5 -32.42 4.92 7.16
C ARG A 5 -31.19 4.22 7.70
N ARG A 6 -30.26 3.90 6.82
CA ARG A 6 -28.97 3.32 7.22
C ARG A 6 -28.26 4.36 8.09
N SER A 7 -28.32 4.20 9.42
CA SER A 7 -27.54 5.03 10.32
C SER A 7 -26.07 4.61 10.23
N ALA A 8 -25.18 5.58 10.18
CA ALA A 8 -23.73 5.33 10.30
C ALA A 8 -23.32 5.06 11.77
N ALA A 9 -24.25 5.19 12.72
CA ALA A 9 -23.98 4.89 14.13
C ALA A 9 -23.64 3.40 14.31
N ALA A 10 -22.52 3.14 14.99
CA ALA A 10 -22.10 1.80 15.37
C ALA A 10 -23.23 1.07 16.12
N GLY A 11 -23.44 -0.21 15.80
CA GLY A 11 -24.47 -1.05 16.44
C GLY A 11 -25.92 -0.79 15.99
N TYR A 12 -26.20 0.17 15.09
CA TYR A 12 -27.57 0.42 14.64
C TYR A 12 -28.23 -0.82 14.00
N ARG A 13 -27.49 -1.54 13.15
CA ARG A 13 -27.99 -2.76 12.50
C ARG A 13 -28.24 -3.87 13.50
N ASP A 14 -27.37 -4.03 14.49
CA ASP A 14 -27.52 -5.06 15.52
C ASP A 14 -28.71 -4.72 16.41
N ASN A 15 -28.82 -3.48 16.88
CA ASN A 15 -29.97 -3.00 17.65
C ASN A 15 -31.29 -3.14 16.87
N PHE A 16 -31.29 -2.84 15.58
CA PHE A 16 -32.47 -2.98 14.74
C PHE A 16 -32.82 -4.47 14.49
N THR A 17 -31.81 -5.31 14.29
CA THR A 17 -32.00 -6.76 14.11
C THR A 17 -32.52 -7.40 15.39
N THR A 18 -31.96 -7.05 16.55
CA THR A 18 -32.44 -7.45 17.87
C THR A 18 -33.87 -6.97 18.10
N ALA A 19 -34.20 -5.73 17.76
CA ALA A 19 -35.56 -5.22 17.87
C ALA A 19 -36.55 -5.96 16.95
N LEU A 20 -36.13 -6.28 15.72
CA LEU A 20 -36.93 -7.09 14.79
C LEU A 20 -37.15 -8.50 15.30
N GLN A 21 -36.12 -9.16 15.82
CA GLN A 21 -36.22 -10.50 16.40
C GLN A 21 -37.10 -10.52 17.65
N TRP A 22 -36.97 -9.49 18.50
CA TRP A 22 -37.83 -9.35 19.68
C TRP A 22 -39.30 -9.13 19.31
N GLN A 23 -39.60 -8.34 18.28
CA GLN A 23 -40.97 -8.20 17.78
C GLN A 23 -41.48 -9.48 17.09
N ALA A 24 -40.63 -10.15 16.31
CA ALA A 24 -40.96 -11.43 15.69
C ALA A 24 -41.33 -12.49 16.73
N ALA A 25 -40.61 -12.56 17.85
CA ALA A 25 -40.92 -13.49 18.94
C ALA A 25 -42.27 -13.22 19.65
N ARG A 26 -42.81 -12.00 19.52
CA ARG A 26 -44.12 -11.59 20.07
C ARG A 26 -45.24 -11.64 19.04
N THR A 27 -44.93 -12.06 17.82
CA THR A 27 -45.89 -12.22 16.71
C THR A 27 -45.73 -13.62 16.12
N SER A 28 -46.58 -14.00 15.18
CA SER A 28 -46.43 -15.26 14.41
C SER A 28 -45.47 -15.11 13.21
N VAL A 29 -44.74 -13.99 13.11
CA VAL A 29 -43.89 -13.67 11.96
C VAL A 29 -42.51 -14.30 12.14
N ASN A 30 -42.16 -15.25 11.28
CA ASN A 30 -40.82 -15.83 11.24
C ASN A 30 -39.88 -15.01 10.34
N LEU A 31 -38.87 -14.37 10.93
CA LEU A 31 -37.86 -13.57 10.22
C LEU A 31 -36.57 -14.35 9.90
N GLY A 32 -36.42 -15.58 10.39
CA GLY A 32 -35.29 -16.46 10.09
C GLY A 32 -33.90 -15.92 10.48
N ALA A 33 -32.86 -16.46 9.82
CA ALA A 33 -31.46 -16.15 10.09
C ALA A 33 -30.99 -14.79 9.54
N GLN A 34 -31.78 -14.15 8.66
CA GLN A 34 -31.51 -12.80 8.16
C GLN A 34 -32.72 -11.88 8.38
N PRO A 35 -32.98 -11.46 9.64
CA PRO A 35 -34.24 -10.83 10.01
C PRO A 35 -34.52 -9.55 9.23
N PHE A 36 -33.47 -8.79 8.92
CA PHE A 36 -33.59 -7.58 8.13
C PHE A 36 -34.02 -7.86 6.67
N ALA A 37 -33.41 -8.85 6.02
CA ALA A 37 -33.72 -9.17 4.62
C ALA A 37 -35.15 -9.70 4.50
N GLU A 38 -35.56 -10.54 5.45
CA GLU A 38 -36.91 -11.10 5.47
C GLU A 38 -37.95 -10.02 5.80
N PHE A 39 -37.67 -9.11 6.74
CA PHE A 39 -38.51 -7.94 6.99
C PHE A 39 -38.74 -7.11 5.72
N VAL A 40 -37.70 -6.82 4.94
CA VAL A 40 -37.84 -6.08 3.68
C VAL A 40 -38.73 -6.83 2.70
N LYS A 41 -38.57 -8.16 2.55
CA LYS A 41 -39.43 -8.97 1.68
C LYS A 41 -40.89 -8.97 2.13
N ILE A 42 -41.15 -9.03 3.43
CA ILE A 42 -42.51 -8.96 3.98
C ILE A 42 -43.12 -7.59 3.66
N CYS A 43 -42.39 -6.50 3.89
CA CYS A 43 -42.85 -5.16 3.54
C CYS A 43 -43.14 -4.99 2.04
N ASP A 44 -42.36 -5.63 1.18
CA ASP A 44 -42.58 -5.58 -0.28
C ASP A 44 -43.80 -6.40 -0.71
N ARG A 45 -44.06 -7.54 -0.06
CA ARG A 45 -45.29 -8.35 -0.27
C ARG A 45 -46.57 -7.61 0.17
N HIS A 46 -46.49 -6.82 1.24
CA HIS A 46 -47.61 -6.08 1.81
C HIS A 46 -47.52 -4.57 1.51
N ARG A 47 -47.00 -4.20 0.34
CA ARG A 47 -46.65 -2.81 0.01
C ARG A 47 -47.81 -1.82 0.20
N GLU A 48 -49.03 -2.24 -0.10
CA GLU A 48 -50.23 -1.41 0.04
C GLU A 48 -50.67 -1.27 1.50
N ASP A 49 -50.45 -2.29 2.32
CA ASP A 49 -50.91 -2.37 3.72
C ASP A 49 -49.94 -1.75 4.73
N ILE A 50 -48.69 -1.49 4.33
CA ILE A 50 -47.69 -0.90 5.23
C ILE A 50 -47.80 0.63 5.33
N PRO A 51 -47.47 1.24 6.49
CA PRO A 51 -47.47 2.69 6.64
C PRO A 51 -46.65 3.43 5.58
N THR A 52 -47.14 4.59 5.11
CA THR A 52 -46.46 5.45 4.12
C THR A 52 -45.03 5.83 4.52
N SER A 53 -44.77 5.97 5.83
CA SER A 53 -43.43 6.22 6.37
C SER A 53 -42.45 5.07 6.10
N ILE A 54 -42.91 3.81 6.23
CA ILE A 54 -42.11 2.61 5.93
C ILE A 54 -41.87 2.51 4.41
N ARG A 55 -42.91 2.70 3.58
CA ARG A 55 -42.76 2.75 2.11
C ARG A 55 -41.71 3.76 1.68
N THR A 56 -41.82 4.99 2.18
CA THR A 56 -40.87 6.08 1.87
C THR A 56 -39.44 5.72 2.28
N ALA A 57 -39.27 5.14 3.48
CA ALA A 57 -37.95 4.74 3.97
C ALA A 57 -37.34 3.59 3.13
N LEU A 58 -38.14 2.60 2.73
CA LEU A 58 -37.70 1.51 1.86
C LEU A 58 -37.35 2.01 0.46
N ALA A 59 -38.18 2.86 -0.14
CA ALA A 59 -37.90 3.48 -1.44
C ALA A 59 -36.61 4.31 -1.41
N PHE A 60 -36.41 5.12 -0.36
CA PHE A 60 -35.17 5.87 -0.15
C PHE A 60 -33.96 4.94 -0.04
N ARG A 61 -34.06 3.86 0.74
CA ARG A 61 -33.00 2.87 0.89
C ARG A 61 -32.65 2.20 -0.44
N THR A 62 -33.65 1.79 -1.23
CA THR A 62 -33.44 1.17 -2.55
C THR A 62 -32.71 2.13 -3.47
N LYS A 63 -33.17 3.39 -3.56
CA LYS A 63 -32.49 4.45 -4.33
C LYS A 63 -31.04 4.66 -3.87
N GLN A 64 -30.80 4.69 -2.55
CA GLN A 64 -29.45 4.82 -2.00
C GLN A 64 -28.57 3.61 -2.35
N ALA A 65 -29.08 2.39 -2.23
CA ALA A 65 -28.35 1.17 -2.58
C ALA A 65 -28.03 1.10 -4.08
N GLU A 66 -28.96 1.49 -4.96
CA GLU A 66 -28.71 1.62 -6.39
C GLU A 66 -27.67 2.68 -6.71
N HIS A 67 -27.74 3.85 -6.07
CA HIS A 67 -26.74 4.90 -6.22
C HIS A 67 -25.35 4.39 -5.82
N GLN A 68 -25.24 3.70 -4.68
CA GLN A 68 -23.98 3.12 -4.22
C GLN A 68 -23.46 2.02 -5.15
N ARG A 69 -24.33 1.12 -5.65
CA ARG A 69 -23.93 0.09 -6.64
C ARG A 69 -23.43 0.73 -7.94
N LYS A 70 -24.10 1.77 -8.44
CA LYS A 70 -23.67 2.51 -9.64
C LYS A 70 -22.35 3.24 -9.39
N ALA A 71 -22.18 3.87 -8.23
CA ALA A 71 -20.95 4.54 -7.84
C ALA A 71 -19.77 3.54 -7.75
N HIS A 72 -19.99 2.39 -7.12
CA HIS A 72 -19.04 1.29 -7.04
C HIS A 72 -18.66 0.77 -8.42
N ALA A 73 -19.63 0.40 -9.26
CA ALA A 73 -19.38 -0.10 -10.61
C ALA A 73 -18.63 0.91 -11.49
N ARG A 74 -18.96 2.20 -11.39
CA ARG A 74 -18.23 3.28 -12.07
C ARG A 74 -16.80 3.38 -11.57
N LEU A 75 -16.57 3.28 -10.26
CA LEU A 75 -15.23 3.33 -9.69
C LEU A 75 -14.40 2.11 -10.14
N VAL A 76 -14.95 0.90 -10.04
CA VAL A 76 -14.31 -0.34 -10.52
C VAL A 76 -13.89 -0.20 -11.97
N SER A 77 -14.79 0.25 -12.84
CA SER A 77 -14.47 0.43 -14.26
C SER A 77 -13.41 1.50 -14.47
N LYS A 78 -13.50 2.63 -13.76
CA LYS A 78 -12.56 3.75 -13.91
C LYS A 78 -11.15 3.38 -13.45
N LEU A 79 -11.03 2.63 -12.36
CA LEU A 79 -9.75 2.20 -11.79
C LEU A 79 -9.16 0.95 -12.47
N GLY A 80 -9.86 0.35 -13.43
CA GLY A 80 -9.42 -0.87 -14.10
C GLY A 80 -9.40 -2.08 -13.17
N LEU A 81 -10.35 -2.16 -12.22
CA LEU A 81 -10.47 -3.25 -11.25
C LEU A 81 -11.38 -4.40 -11.72
N LYS A 82 -11.75 -4.43 -13.01
CA LYS A 82 -12.53 -5.53 -13.54
C LYS A 82 -11.65 -6.78 -13.61
N ALA A 83 -12.23 -7.94 -13.29
CA ALA A 83 -11.57 -9.21 -13.56
C ALA A 83 -11.41 -9.38 -15.06
N LEU A 84 -10.16 -9.53 -15.49
CA LEU A 84 -9.77 -9.84 -16.86
C LEU A 84 -9.06 -11.19 -16.84
N SER A 85 -9.09 -11.90 -17.97
CA SER A 85 -8.24 -13.07 -18.18
C SER A 85 -6.76 -12.66 -18.23
N GLU A 86 -5.86 -13.63 -18.03
CA GLU A 86 -4.42 -13.35 -18.09
C GLU A 86 -4.00 -12.79 -19.46
N ASP A 87 -4.56 -13.33 -20.54
CA ASP A 87 -4.26 -12.89 -21.91
C ASP A 87 -4.75 -11.45 -22.15
N GLU A 88 -5.91 -11.08 -21.61
CA GLU A 88 -6.41 -9.70 -21.67
C GLU A 88 -5.54 -8.74 -20.84
N ILE A 89 -5.08 -9.16 -19.66
CA ILE A 89 -4.16 -8.36 -18.84
C ILE A 89 -2.83 -8.17 -19.57
N PHE A 90 -2.26 -9.24 -20.11
CA PHE A 90 -1.00 -9.21 -20.83
C PHE A 90 -1.10 -8.32 -22.08
N ALA A 91 -2.14 -8.50 -22.90
CA ALA A 91 -2.37 -7.67 -24.07
C ALA A 91 -2.59 -6.19 -23.70
N ALA A 92 -3.37 -5.90 -22.65
CA ALA A 92 -3.57 -4.52 -22.19
C ALA A 92 -2.26 -3.90 -21.67
N PHE A 93 -1.42 -4.71 -21.01
CA PHE A 93 -0.13 -4.31 -20.48
C PHE A 93 0.89 -4.02 -21.58
N GLU A 94 1.02 -4.88 -22.60
CA GLU A 94 1.91 -4.64 -23.74
C GLU A 94 1.47 -3.41 -24.56
N ASN A 95 0.16 -3.16 -24.66
CA ASN A 95 -0.36 -1.97 -25.32
C ASN A 95 -0.22 -0.68 -24.49
N LEU A 96 0.10 -0.79 -23.20
CA LEU A 96 0.20 0.37 -22.30
C LEU A 96 1.48 1.17 -22.50
N ALA A 97 2.55 0.53 -22.97
CA ALA A 97 3.89 1.07 -22.92
C ALA A 97 4.79 0.48 -24.01
N THR A 98 5.73 1.28 -24.49
CA THR A 98 6.78 0.78 -25.38
C THR A 98 7.71 -0.15 -24.61
N THR A 99 8.04 -1.30 -25.19
CA THR A 99 9.07 -2.18 -24.67
C THR A 99 10.45 -1.72 -25.13
N ILE A 100 11.36 -1.50 -24.18
CA ILE A 100 12.73 -1.06 -24.38
C ILE A 100 13.66 -2.19 -23.95
N TYR A 101 14.61 -2.55 -24.81
CA TYR A 101 15.66 -3.52 -24.50
C TYR A 101 16.98 -2.78 -24.28
N LEU A 102 17.57 -2.94 -23.10
CA LEU A 102 18.85 -2.31 -22.73
C LEU A 102 19.82 -3.36 -22.19
N PRO A 103 21.11 -3.31 -22.56
CA PRO A 103 22.10 -4.17 -21.96
C PRO A 103 22.40 -3.70 -20.53
N ARG A 104 22.78 -4.64 -19.68
CA ARG A 104 23.39 -4.31 -18.40
C ARG A 104 24.72 -3.59 -18.63
N LEU A 105 24.96 -2.52 -17.88
CA LEU A 105 26.24 -1.81 -17.93
C LEU A 105 27.34 -2.63 -17.24
N SER A 106 28.56 -2.51 -17.74
CA SER A 106 29.76 -3.05 -17.08
C SER A 106 29.99 -2.40 -15.71
N GLN A 107 29.63 -1.12 -15.58
CA GLN A 107 29.64 -0.36 -14.33
C GLN A 107 28.31 0.38 -14.19
N ALA A 108 27.66 0.24 -13.02
CA ALA A 108 26.40 0.90 -12.76
C ALA A 108 26.56 2.43 -12.80
N TYR A 109 25.64 3.13 -13.45
CA TYR A 109 25.62 4.58 -13.45
C TYR A 109 24.25 5.13 -13.01
N PRO A 110 24.19 5.96 -11.96
CA PRO A 110 25.31 6.37 -11.09
C PRO A 110 25.93 5.25 -10.25
N ASP A 111 27.18 5.41 -9.79
CA ASP A 111 27.86 4.34 -9.04
C ASP A 111 27.22 4.11 -7.67
N VAL A 112 27.38 2.87 -7.18
CA VAL A 112 26.94 2.43 -5.85
C VAL A 112 27.55 3.33 -4.77
N GLY A 113 26.72 3.79 -3.83
CA GLY A 113 27.15 4.59 -2.68
C GLY A 113 27.21 6.10 -2.89
N ASN A 114 27.02 6.62 -4.09
CA ASN A 114 27.05 8.07 -4.36
C ASN A 114 25.79 8.81 -3.85
N TRP A 115 25.93 10.11 -3.48
CA TRP A 115 24.91 11.13 -3.10
C TRP A 115 24.17 11.09 -1.74
N ARG A 116 24.87 11.12 -0.59
CA ARG A 116 24.20 11.31 0.72
C ARG A 116 24.20 12.77 1.18
N ALA A 117 23.03 13.33 1.53
CA ALA A 117 22.95 14.70 2.06
C ALA A 117 23.07 14.80 3.59
N LYS A 118 22.50 13.85 4.35
CA LYS A 118 22.59 13.84 5.83
C LYS A 118 23.24 12.56 6.31
N GLN A 119 24.19 12.70 7.21
CA GLN A 119 24.87 11.57 7.87
C GLN A 119 24.62 11.75 9.36
N ALA A 120 23.78 10.91 9.95
CA ALA A 120 23.42 11.05 11.35
C ALA A 120 24.61 10.67 12.24
N ASP A 121 25.43 9.72 11.79
CA ASP A 121 26.72 9.43 12.40
C ASP A 121 27.81 10.40 11.90
N LYS A 122 28.09 11.44 12.70
CA LYS A 122 29.12 12.44 12.40
C LYS A 122 30.55 11.87 12.33
N ARG A 123 30.77 10.63 12.76
CA ARG A 123 32.08 9.96 12.71
C ARG A 123 32.43 9.44 11.33
N LEU A 124 31.43 9.23 10.47
CA LEU A 124 31.64 8.71 9.12
C LEU A 124 31.89 9.88 8.14
N PRO A 125 32.75 9.69 7.12
CA PRO A 125 33.01 10.71 6.12
C PRO A 125 31.78 10.92 5.22
N ARG A 126 31.52 12.18 4.85
CA ARG A 126 30.42 12.51 3.92
C ARG A 126 30.75 11.98 2.53
N HIS A 127 29.80 11.28 1.93
CA HIS A 127 29.93 10.92 0.52
C HIS A 127 29.81 12.18 -0.36
N PRO A 128 30.63 12.32 -1.41
CA PRO A 128 30.52 13.44 -2.32
C PRO A 128 29.14 13.48 -2.99
N MET A 129 28.63 14.70 -3.20
CA MET A 129 27.48 14.88 -4.08
C MET A 129 27.93 14.65 -5.52
N LEU A 130 27.25 13.72 -6.20
CA LEU A 130 27.50 13.48 -7.61
C LEU A 130 26.62 14.41 -8.44
N VAL A 131 27.24 15.14 -9.36
CA VAL A 131 26.52 15.83 -10.44
C VAL A 131 26.26 14.82 -11.54
N GLU A 132 25.01 14.73 -11.99
CA GLU A 132 24.61 13.82 -13.06
C GLU A 132 25.26 14.21 -14.39
N GLU A 133 25.86 13.23 -15.06
CA GLU A 133 26.42 13.30 -16.40
C GLU A 133 25.48 12.56 -17.35
N LEU A 134 24.64 13.30 -18.08
CA LEU A 134 23.61 12.71 -18.95
C LEU A 134 24.16 11.78 -20.03
N SER A 135 25.39 12.02 -20.49
CA SER A 135 26.07 11.18 -21.49
C SER A 135 26.38 9.75 -21.02
N LYS A 136 26.37 9.50 -19.70
CA LYS A 136 26.58 8.17 -19.11
C LYS A 136 25.28 7.38 -18.91
N LEU A 137 24.12 8.02 -19.12
CA LEU A 137 22.82 7.34 -19.07
C LEU A 137 22.56 6.64 -20.41
N ALA A 138 22.13 5.39 -20.35
CA ALA A 138 21.67 4.66 -21.53
C ALA A 138 20.26 5.11 -21.95
N ARG A 139 19.40 5.45 -20.98
CA ARG A 139 18.03 5.89 -21.24
C ARG A 139 17.51 6.80 -20.14
N VAL A 140 16.84 7.88 -20.56
CA VAL A 140 15.97 8.68 -19.71
C VAL A 140 14.51 8.36 -20.06
N ILE A 141 13.72 7.98 -19.06
CA ILE A 141 12.26 7.82 -19.17
C ILE A 141 11.62 9.11 -18.65
N PRO A 142 11.11 10.00 -19.52
CA PRO A 142 10.59 11.29 -19.12
C PRO A 142 9.28 11.14 -18.34
N ALA A 143 8.90 12.21 -17.64
CA ALA A 143 7.72 12.27 -16.75
C ALA A 143 6.39 11.87 -17.40
N GLY A 144 6.26 11.96 -18.73
CA GLY A 144 5.06 11.60 -19.49
C GLY A 144 5.12 10.24 -20.20
N GLU A 145 6.20 9.47 -20.06
CA GLU A 145 6.38 8.21 -20.79
C GLU A 145 6.12 6.99 -19.90
N ASN A 146 5.32 6.05 -20.42
CA ASN A 146 5.22 4.68 -19.92
C ASN A 146 6.31 3.82 -20.57
N ALA A 147 6.91 2.90 -19.82
CA ALA A 147 7.94 2.02 -20.35
C ALA A 147 7.88 0.63 -19.72
N ILE A 148 8.08 -0.40 -20.55
CA ILE A 148 8.40 -1.76 -20.13
C ILE A 148 9.87 -1.97 -20.47
N ILE A 149 10.73 -2.25 -19.50
CA ILE A 149 12.17 -2.29 -19.71
C ILE A 149 12.67 -3.70 -19.46
N ARG A 150 13.28 -4.29 -20.48
CA ARG A 150 13.85 -5.64 -20.45
C ARG A 150 15.35 -5.60 -20.68
N ASP A 151 16.05 -6.56 -20.10
CA ASP A 151 17.46 -6.79 -20.40
C ASP A 151 17.59 -7.26 -21.86
N SER A 152 18.51 -6.69 -22.62
CA SER A 152 18.65 -7.02 -24.04
C SER A 152 19.19 -8.44 -24.29
N GLU A 153 19.96 -8.98 -23.34
CA GLU A 153 20.58 -10.31 -23.44
C GLU A 153 19.65 -11.37 -22.86
N THR A 154 19.22 -11.22 -21.61
CA THR A 154 18.42 -12.22 -20.91
C THR A 154 16.93 -12.12 -21.21
N ARG A 155 16.48 -11.00 -21.78
CA ARG A 155 15.06 -10.66 -22.01
C ARG A 155 14.22 -10.54 -20.73
N GLU A 156 14.84 -10.63 -19.57
CA GLU A 156 14.15 -10.50 -18.29
C GLU A 156 13.61 -9.09 -18.08
N LEU A 157 12.42 -8.99 -17.51
CA LEU A 157 11.83 -7.71 -17.13
C LEU A 157 12.60 -7.06 -15.97
N ILE A 158 13.19 -5.89 -16.21
CA ILE A 158 14.02 -5.15 -15.25
C ILE A 158 13.16 -4.19 -14.43
N ALA A 159 12.37 -3.39 -15.13
CA ALA A 159 11.54 -2.34 -14.55
C ALA A 159 10.37 -2.00 -15.45
N VAL A 160 9.33 -1.44 -14.84
CA VAL A 160 8.12 -0.96 -15.51
C VAL A 160 7.77 0.39 -14.95
N VAL A 161 7.41 1.33 -15.82
CA VAL A 161 6.93 2.66 -15.47
C VAL A 161 5.55 2.86 -16.07
N ILE A 162 4.57 3.16 -15.23
CA ILE A 162 3.19 3.44 -15.65
C ILE A 162 2.76 4.78 -15.06
N ARG A 163 2.59 5.76 -15.94
CA ARG A 163 2.04 7.08 -15.66
C ARG A 163 0.52 6.97 -15.52
N ASP A 164 -0.04 7.99 -14.87
CA ASP A 164 -1.47 8.08 -14.59
C ASP A 164 -2.07 6.81 -14.00
N TRP A 165 -1.34 6.18 -13.07
CA TRP A 165 -1.68 4.88 -12.52
C TRP A 165 -3.12 4.83 -12.01
N CYS A 166 -3.59 5.85 -11.29
CA CYS A 166 -5.00 5.98 -10.95
C CYS A 166 -5.67 7.09 -11.78
N SER A 167 -6.61 6.71 -12.64
CA SER A 167 -7.34 7.64 -13.51
C SER A 167 -8.33 8.56 -12.76
N ASN A 168 -8.46 8.43 -11.43
CA ASN A 168 -9.39 9.20 -10.61
C ASN A 168 -8.65 10.17 -9.68
N PRO A 169 -8.57 11.48 -10.05
CA PRO A 169 -7.82 12.46 -9.27
C PRO A 169 -8.29 12.61 -7.81
N ALA A 170 -9.59 12.44 -7.55
CA ALA A 170 -10.12 12.52 -6.19
C ALA A 170 -9.64 11.36 -5.29
N VAL A 171 -9.40 10.18 -5.88
CA VAL A 171 -8.81 9.04 -5.17
C VAL A 171 -7.34 9.31 -4.90
N VAL A 172 -6.59 9.76 -5.92
CA VAL A 172 -5.17 10.16 -5.75
C VAL A 172 -5.01 11.23 -4.68
N ALA A 173 -5.91 12.22 -4.63
CA ALA A 173 -5.92 13.25 -3.60
C ALA A 173 -6.17 12.70 -2.19
N SER A 174 -7.08 11.72 -2.02
CA SER A 174 -7.25 11.06 -0.72
C SER A 174 -6.01 10.25 -0.34
N LEU A 175 -5.44 9.47 -1.26
CA LEU A 175 -4.21 8.71 -1.01
C LEU A 175 -3.05 9.63 -0.59
N ASN A 176 -2.92 10.79 -1.23
CA ASN A 176 -1.96 11.82 -0.85
C ASN A 176 -2.14 12.30 0.59
N LYS A 177 -3.39 12.51 1.04
CA LYS A 177 -3.68 12.86 2.44
C LYS A 177 -3.31 11.71 3.39
N THR A 178 -3.58 10.46 3.02
CA THR A 178 -3.23 9.28 3.81
C THR A 178 -1.71 9.13 3.97
N VAL A 179 -0.95 9.27 2.88
CA VAL A 179 0.53 9.22 2.90
C VAL A 179 1.09 10.35 3.73
N ALA A 180 0.66 11.59 3.49
CA ALA A 180 1.08 12.77 4.24
C ALA A 180 0.83 12.59 5.74
N LYS A 181 -0.38 12.14 6.12
CA LYS A 181 -0.75 11.86 7.51
C LYS A 181 0.15 10.79 8.12
N GLY A 182 0.37 9.68 7.42
CA GLY A 182 1.19 8.59 7.96
C GLY A 182 2.66 8.96 8.11
N VAL A 183 3.24 9.66 7.15
CA VAL A 183 4.63 10.18 7.25
C VAL A 183 4.77 11.21 8.38
N GLY A 184 3.76 12.05 8.59
CA GLY A 184 3.73 13.01 9.70
C GLY A 184 3.55 12.34 11.07
N LEU A 185 2.75 11.26 11.13
CA LEU A 185 2.41 10.54 12.35
C LEU A 185 3.54 9.59 12.81
N CYS A 186 4.26 8.98 11.87
CA CYS A 186 5.24 7.94 12.14
C CYS A 186 6.70 8.45 12.17
N VAL A 187 7.56 7.67 12.82
CA VAL A 187 9.01 7.83 12.86
C VAL A 187 9.61 7.18 11.62
N SER A 188 10.55 7.88 10.97
CA SER A 188 11.29 7.33 9.84
C SER A 188 12.11 6.12 10.28
N VAL A 189 12.06 5.05 9.50
CA VAL A 189 12.85 3.83 9.75
C VAL A 189 14.22 3.86 9.11
N ARG A 190 14.49 4.87 8.26
CA ARG A 190 15.81 5.17 7.71
C ARG A 190 16.23 6.55 8.20
N LYS A 191 17.18 6.59 9.13
CA LYS A 191 17.67 7.82 9.75
C LYS A 191 18.84 8.46 9.00
N GLU A 192 19.58 7.65 8.23
CA GLU A 192 20.73 8.08 7.42
C GLU A 192 20.34 8.56 6.02
N ASP A 193 19.10 8.32 5.60
CA ASP A 193 18.61 8.71 4.28
C ASP A 193 17.95 10.09 4.35
N THR A 194 17.95 10.81 3.22
CA THR A 194 17.22 12.08 3.13
C THR A 194 15.72 11.82 3.07
N GLY A 195 14.94 12.70 3.68
CA GLY A 195 13.49 12.59 3.73
C GLY A 195 13.02 11.62 4.81
N LYS A 196 11.83 11.05 4.59
CA LYS A 196 11.19 10.14 5.54
C LYS A 196 10.67 8.92 4.80
N ILE A 197 10.88 7.76 5.40
CA ILE A 197 10.24 6.52 5.00
C ILE A 197 9.75 5.81 6.25
N VAL A 198 8.46 5.47 6.29
CA VAL A 198 7.81 4.91 7.49
C VAL A 198 7.27 3.53 7.15
N LEU A 199 7.51 2.55 8.03
CA LEU A 199 6.89 1.24 7.93
C LEU A 199 5.41 1.33 8.28
N VAL A 200 4.60 0.52 7.60
CA VAL A 200 3.17 0.30 7.88
C VAL A 200 2.82 -1.17 7.71
N GLY A 201 1.75 -1.60 8.39
CA GLY A 201 1.35 -3.00 8.42
C GLY A 201 2.17 -3.83 9.41
N TYR A 202 2.19 -5.13 9.20
CA TYR A 202 2.98 -6.08 9.98
C TYR A 202 4.47 -5.95 9.67
N SER A 203 5.29 -6.03 10.72
CA SER A 203 6.75 -5.97 10.62
C SER A 203 7.40 -7.10 11.39
N ALA A 204 8.64 -7.42 11.03
CA ALA A 204 9.47 -8.39 11.75
C ALA A 204 10.19 -7.80 12.99
N GLY A 205 9.85 -6.56 13.39
CA GLY A 205 10.52 -5.84 14.46
C GLY A 205 11.98 -5.47 14.14
N SER A 206 12.69 -4.88 15.12
CA SER A 206 14.10 -4.57 14.95
C SER A 206 14.93 -5.87 14.86
N ARG A 207 16.16 -5.77 14.35
CA ARG A 207 17.09 -6.91 14.37
C ARG A 207 17.38 -7.38 15.81
N SER A 208 17.53 -6.41 16.71
CA SER A 208 17.76 -6.63 18.14
C SER A 208 16.55 -7.14 18.91
N ARG A 209 15.33 -6.96 18.38
CA ARG A 209 14.07 -7.36 19.04
C ARG A 209 13.11 -7.90 17.97
N PRO A 210 13.40 -9.09 17.40
CA PRO A 210 12.51 -9.71 16.42
C PRO A 210 11.15 -9.97 17.07
N TYR A 211 10.11 -9.37 16.51
CA TYR A 211 8.73 -9.59 16.95
C TYR A 211 7.81 -9.41 15.76
N PHE A 212 6.78 -10.24 15.66
CA PHE A 212 5.76 -10.11 14.63
C PHE A 212 4.55 -9.38 15.18
N ASP A 213 4.34 -8.14 14.75
CA ASP A 213 3.15 -7.35 15.07
C ASP A 213 3.00 -6.17 14.12
N TRP A 214 1.86 -5.49 14.22
CA TRP A 214 1.63 -4.21 13.57
C TRP A 214 2.72 -3.21 13.94
N SER A 215 3.21 -2.47 12.95
CA SER A 215 4.29 -1.50 13.12
C SER A 215 3.93 -0.46 14.18
N ARG A 216 4.72 -0.38 15.26
CA ARG A 216 4.53 0.56 16.39
C ARG A 216 5.48 1.75 16.30
N ASN A 217 5.48 2.43 15.16
CA ASN A 217 6.39 3.55 14.88
C ASN A 217 5.73 4.94 14.97
N VAL A 218 4.59 5.07 15.65
CA VAL A 218 3.93 6.38 15.85
C VAL A 218 4.76 7.26 16.79
N ARG A 219 4.94 8.54 16.44
CA ARG A 219 5.75 9.50 17.22
C ARG A 219 5.20 9.76 18.62
N SER A 220 3.88 9.88 18.74
CA SER A 220 3.19 10.20 19.99
C SER A 220 2.43 9.00 20.53
N LYS A 221 2.55 8.74 21.83
CA LYS A 221 1.76 7.72 22.54
C LYS A 221 0.40 8.23 23.01
N LYS A 222 0.07 9.51 22.76
CA LYS A 222 -1.14 10.16 23.29
C LYS A 222 -2.39 9.95 22.42
N HIS A 223 -2.28 9.22 21.32
CA HIS A 223 -3.42 8.95 20.45
C HIS A 223 -4.36 7.92 21.07
N THR A 224 -5.67 8.11 20.91
CA THR A 224 -6.67 7.15 21.35
C THR A 224 -6.59 5.86 20.54
N ALA A 225 -7.07 4.76 21.12
CA ALA A 225 -7.16 3.48 20.42
C ALA A 225 -8.01 3.59 19.15
N GLU A 226 -9.14 4.30 19.23
CA GLU A 226 -10.03 4.55 18.08
C GLU A 226 -9.33 5.32 16.96
N PHE A 227 -8.54 6.35 17.29
CA PHE A 227 -7.78 7.09 16.29
C PHE A 227 -6.78 6.19 15.56
N LEU A 228 -6.04 5.36 16.30
CA LEU A 228 -5.05 4.44 15.73
C LEU A 228 -5.72 3.35 14.90
N GLN A 229 -6.87 2.85 15.34
CA GLN A 229 -7.68 1.88 14.60
C GLN A 229 -8.13 2.45 13.25
N ASN A 230 -8.70 3.66 13.26
CA ASN A 230 -9.12 4.36 12.05
C ASN A 230 -7.93 4.65 11.13
N TYR A 231 -6.80 5.10 11.68
CA TYR A 231 -5.57 5.31 10.91
C TYR A 231 -5.08 4.03 10.23
N ASN A 232 -5.00 2.92 10.96
CA ASN A 232 -4.58 1.63 10.42
C ASN A 232 -5.52 1.13 9.32
N MET A 233 -6.84 1.29 9.51
CA MET A 233 -7.84 0.95 8.50
C MET A 233 -7.68 1.79 7.22
N THR A 234 -7.50 3.12 7.35
CA THR A 234 -7.30 4.02 6.20
C THR A 234 -6.03 3.67 5.43
N VAL A 235 -4.91 3.47 6.11
CA VAL A 235 -3.63 3.09 5.48
C VAL A 235 -3.76 1.74 4.79
N SER A 236 -4.31 0.74 5.47
CA SER A 236 -4.47 -0.61 4.90
C SER A 236 -5.40 -0.62 3.71
N SER A 237 -6.45 0.22 3.72
CA SER A 237 -7.34 0.36 2.57
C SER A 237 -6.66 1.02 1.38
N ALA A 238 -5.74 1.97 1.60
CA ALA A 238 -4.92 2.55 0.54
C ALA A 238 -4.00 1.49 -0.11
N PHE A 239 -3.35 0.65 0.69
CA PHE A 239 -2.53 -0.45 0.18
C PHE A 239 -3.36 -1.56 -0.48
N ALA A 240 -4.54 -1.89 0.06
CA ALA A 240 -5.46 -2.84 -0.57
C ALA A 240 -5.92 -2.33 -1.94
N LEU A 241 -6.17 -1.03 -2.10
CA LEU A 241 -6.44 -0.45 -3.41
C LEU A 241 -5.25 -0.60 -4.36
N MET A 242 -4.04 -0.20 -3.95
CA MET A 242 -2.83 -0.35 -4.77
C MET A 242 -2.65 -1.82 -5.21
N TRP A 243 -2.80 -2.75 -4.26
CA TRP A 243 -2.67 -4.18 -4.50
C TRP A 243 -3.69 -4.72 -5.49
N ASN A 244 -4.98 -4.37 -5.35
CA ASN A 244 -6.00 -4.84 -6.29
C ASN A 244 -5.87 -4.19 -7.67
N MET A 245 -5.37 -2.95 -7.76
CA MET A 245 -5.01 -2.35 -9.05
C MET A 245 -3.85 -3.08 -9.71
N MET A 246 -2.83 -3.50 -8.94
CA MET A 246 -1.73 -4.31 -9.46
C MET A 246 -2.26 -5.65 -9.99
N ARG A 247 -3.02 -6.39 -9.18
CA ARG A 247 -3.58 -7.70 -9.56
C ARG A 247 -4.50 -7.66 -10.78
N ALA A 248 -5.19 -6.55 -11.01
CA ALA A 248 -6.11 -6.41 -12.15
C ALA A 248 -5.42 -5.95 -13.45
N ARG A 249 -4.17 -5.49 -13.40
CA ARG A 249 -3.54 -4.77 -14.52
C ARG A 249 -2.12 -5.19 -14.85
N LEU A 250 -1.44 -5.91 -13.97
CA LEU A 250 -0.08 -6.37 -14.18
C LEU A 250 -0.08 -7.86 -14.50
N PRO A 251 0.73 -8.29 -15.49
CA PRO A 251 0.86 -9.71 -15.80
C PRO A 251 1.48 -10.49 -14.64
N LYS A 252 1.24 -11.81 -14.61
CA LYS A 252 1.82 -12.72 -13.61
C LYS A 252 3.34 -12.67 -13.53
N GLU A 253 4.04 -12.37 -14.62
CA GLU A 253 5.51 -12.18 -14.60
C GLU A 253 5.97 -11.21 -13.51
N LEU A 254 5.14 -10.19 -13.21
CA LEU A 254 5.43 -9.21 -12.17
C LEU A 254 4.98 -9.63 -10.78
N LEU A 255 3.97 -10.48 -10.61
CA LEU A 255 3.27 -10.68 -9.33
C LEU A 255 3.35 -12.10 -8.76
N ALA A 256 3.58 -13.11 -9.62
CA ALA A 256 3.44 -14.51 -9.25
C ALA A 256 4.39 -14.92 -8.12
N ASP A 257 5.60 -14.38 -8.11
CA ASP A 257 6.62 -14.60 -7.09
C ASP A 257 6.21 -14.07 -5.70
N LEU A 258 5.59 -12.90 -5.65
CA LEU A 258 5.05 -12.32 -4.43
C LEU A 258 3.82 -13.10 -3.96
N ASP A 259 2.92 -13.48 -4.87
CA ASP A 259 1.77 -14.32 -4.52
C ASP A 259 2.20 -15.69 -3.98
N GLU A 260 3.18 -16.33 -4.61
CA GLU A 260 3.78 -17.58 -4.15
C GLU A 260 4.45 -17.41 -2.78
N TYR A 261 5.26 -16.36 -2.60
CA TYR A 261 5.89 -16.07 -1.31
C TYR A 261 4.86 -15.93 -0.18
N LEU A 262 3.73 -15.26 -0.44
CA LEU A 262 2.65 -15.11 0.54
C LEU A 262 1.95 -16.44 0.83
N ALA A 263 1.71 -17.25 -0.20
CA ALA A 263 1.03 -18.54 -0.08
C ALA A 263 1.88 -19.59 0.65
N VAL A 264 3.13 -19.80 0.22
CA VAL A 264 4.04 -20.81 0.77
C VAL A 264 4.34 -20.56 2.25
N ASN A 265 4.42 -19.29 2.65
CA ASN A 265 4.69 -18.92 4.04
C ASN A 265 3.41 -18.70 4.88
N ASN A 266 2.23 -18.93 4.30
CA ASN A 266 0.92 -18.66 4.91
C ASN A 266 0.87 -17.29 5.61
N LEU A 267 1.40 -16.26 4.94
CA LEU A 267 1.54 -14.94 5.52
C LEU A 267 0.17 -14.28 5.69
N CYS A 268 -0.03 -13.64 6.84
CA CYS A 268 -1.20 -12.80 7.04
C CYS A 268 -1.20 -11.61 6.05
N ARG A 269 -2.36 -10.97 5.90
CA ARG A 269 -2.50 -9.78 5.05
C ARG A 269 -2.48 -8.50 5.89
N MET A 270 -2.28 -7.36 5.24
CA MET A 270 -2.40 -6.05 5.89
C MET A 270 -3.88 -5.73 6.13
N ASP A 271 -4.39 -6.13 7.29
CA ASP A 271 -5.81 -6.18 7.64
C ASP A 271 -6.27 -5.03 8.55
N GLY A 272 -5.54 -3.92 8.55
CA GLY A 272 -5.83 -2.76 9.41
C GLY A 272 -5.69 -3.08 10.89
N ASN A 273 -4.79 -4.00 11.25
CA ASN A 273 -4.67 -4.55 12.60
C ASN A 273 -5.99 -5.20 13.05
N ARG A 274 -6.46 -6.18 12.26
CA ARG A 274 -7.67 -7.00 12.48
C ARG A 274 -9.00 -6.26 12.34
N THR A 275 -9.01 -5.13 11.65
CA THR A 275 -10.22 -4.30 11.47
C THR A 275 -10.93 -4.53 10.14
N MET A 276 -10.24 -5.15 9.18
CA MET A 276 -10.73 -5.39 7.82
C MET A 276 -11.44 -6.74 7.64
N LYS A 277 -11.79 -7.43 8.74
CA LYS A 277 -12.49 -8.74 8.70
C LYS A 277 -11.82 -9.74 7.75
N ALA A 278 -10.50 -9.86 7.85
CA ALA A 278 -9.75 -10.74 6.97
C ALA A 278 -10.18 -12.21 7.16
N SER A 279 -10.48 -12.91 6.07
CA SER A 279 -10.72 -14.34 6.03
C SER A 279 -9.41 -15.13 5.84
N ALA A 280 -9.47 -16.44 6.08
CA ALA A 280 -8.30 -17.33 6.00
C ALA A 280 -7.64 -17.34 4.61
N ASP A 281 -8.41 -17.06 3.54
CA ASP A 281 -7.90 -16.95 2.18
C ASP A 281 -7.23 -15.58 1.89
N GLY A 282 -7.15 -14.68 2.88
CA GLY A 282 -6.57 -13.35 2.75
C GLY A 282 -7.49 -12.31 2.07
N CYS A 283 -8.78 -12.62 1.89
CA CYS A 283 -9.78 -11.63 1.48
C CYS A 283 -10.28 -10.83 2.69
N GLY A 284 -10.83 -9.64 2.48
CA GLY A 284 -11.40 -8.81 3.54
C GLY A 284 -12.21 -7.63 3.01
N GLU A 285 -12.45 -6.66 3.87
CA GLU A 285 -13.19 -5.44 3.57
C GLU A 285 -12.24 -4.24 3.59
N TYR A 286 -12.18 -3.48 2.49
CA TYR A 286 -11.45 -2.22 2.42
C TYR A 286 -12.33 -1.12 1.84
N PHE A 287 -11.91 0.14 1.97
CA PHE A 287 -12.65 1.25 1.38
C PHE A 287 -11.78 2.17 0.52
N VAL A 288 -12.43 2.88 -0.40
CA VAL A 288 -11.81 3.93 -1.19
C VAL A 288 -12.56 5.23 -0.94
N GLU A 289 -11.84 6.21 -0.45
CA GLU A 289 -12.31 7.59 -0.35
C GLU A 289 -12.16 8.31 -1.70
N LYS A 290 -13.23 8.99 -2.12
CA LYS A 290 -13.29 9.77 -3.34
C LYS A 290 -14.08 11.05 -3.06
N GLY A 291 -13.36 12.12 -2.70
CA GLY A 291 -14.00 13.34 -2.19
C GLY A 291 -14.79 13.03 -0.92
N ASP A 292 -16.07 13.39 -0.90
CA ASP A 292 -16.95 13.14 0.26
C ASP A 292 -17.63 11.76 0.21
N THR A 293 -17.29 10.92 -0.77
CA THR A 293 -17.86 9.57 -0.92
C THR A 293 -16.87 8.52 -0.46
N VAL A 294 -17.35 7.55 0.33
CA VAL A 294 -16.63 6.33 0.69
C VAL A 294 -17.28 5.15 -0.03
N ILE A 295 -16.49 4.40 -0.79
CA ILE A 295 -16.92 3.19 -1.48
C ILE A 295 -16.24 2.00 -0.82
N THR A 296 -17.03 1.08 -0.27
CA THR A 296 -16.55 -0.14 0.37
C THR A 296 -16.48 -1.29 -0.64
N PHE A 297 -15.37 -2.00 -0.62
CA PHE A 297 -15.11 -3.24 -1.33
C PHE A 297 -15.14 -4.38 -0.32
N ALA A 298 -15.92 -5.42 -0.61
CA ALA A 298 -16.13 -6.53 0.31
C ALA A 298 -15.61 -7.82 -0.30
N HIS A 299 -14.95 -8.63 0.51
CA HIS A 299 -14.37 -9.92 0.14
C HIS A 299 -13.34 -9.82 -1.01
N GLU A 300 -12.49 -8.79 -0.94
CA GLU A 300 -11.39 -8.59 -1.89
C GLU A 300 -10.05 -8.97 -1.26
N LYS A 301 -9.06 -9.37 -2.08
CA LYS A 301 -7.73 -9.69 -1.57
C LYS A 301 -7.08 -8.47 -0.91
N LEU A 302 -6.65 -8.64 0.32
CA LEU A 302 -5.92 -7.61 1.06
C LEU A 302 -4.44 -7.59 0.66
N ALA A 303 -3.80 -6.44 0.87
CA ALA A 303 -2.40 -6.22 0.51
C ALA A 303 -1.44 -7.14 1.29
N PRO A 304 -0.21 -7.33 0.79
CA PRO A 304 0.86 -7.99 1.53
C PRO A 304 1.05 -7.38 2.94
N PRO A 305 1.51 -8.18 3.92
CA PRO A 305 1.48 -7.82 5.35
C PRO A 305 2.17 -6.52 5.71
N GLY A 306 3.29 -6.19 5.05
CA GLY A 306 4.10 -5.01 5.35
C GLY A 306 4.36 -4.17 4.12
N ALA A 307 4.48 -2.86 4.33
CA ALA A 307 4.78 -1.90 3.27
C ALA A 307 5.44 -0.63 3.86
N VAL A 308 5.72 0.35 3.00
CA VAL A 308 6.26 1.65 3.39
C VAL A 308 5.52 2.81 2.75
N MET A 309 5.47 3.94 3.45
CA MET A 309 5.11 5.23 2.88
C MET A 309 6.31 6.16 2.98
N GLY A 310 6.49 7.04 1.99
CA GLY A 310 7.64 7.93 1.93
C GLY A 310 7.26 9.36 1.58
N ALA A 311 8.04 10.31 2.07
CA ALA A 311 8.03 11.69 1.59
C ALA A 311 9.46 12.23 1.48
N ASN A 312 9.76 12.87 0.35
CA ASN A 312 11.07 13.41 -0.02
C ASN A 312 12.21 12.40 0.16
N TYR A 313 11.89 11.11 0.07
CA TYR A 313 12.86 10.05 0.34
C TYR A 313 13.85 9.97 -0.82
N ALA A 314 15.14 10.09 -0.48
CA ALA A 314 16.24 9.92 -1.42
C ALA A 314 17.29 8.99 -0.81
N ARG A 315 17.90 8.15 -1.66
CA ARG A 315 18.88 7.17 -1.24
C ARG A 315 19.93 6.94 -2.32
N ALA A 316 21.18 6.82 -1.87
CA ALA A 316 22.31 6.40 -2.67
C ALA A 316 22.03 5.14 -3.49
N ILE A 317 22.73 4.98 -4.62
CA ILE A 317 22.62 3.75 -5.39
C ILE A 317 23.04 2.55 -4.52
N HIS A 318 22.21 1.53 -4.49
CA HIS A 318 22.36 0.33 -3.68
C HIS A 318 21.60 -0.84 -4.32
N SER A 319 21.74 -2.02 -3.74
CA SER A 319 20.90 -3.18 -4.02
C SER A 319 20.30 -3.69 -2.72
N GLU A 320 19.12 -4.30 -2.79
CA GLU A 320 18.47 -4.92 -1.65
C GLU A 320 18.06 -6.35 -1.97
N ALA A 321 18.32 -7.26 -1.02
CA ALA A 321 17.72 -8.58 -1.05
C ALA A 321 16.25 -8.49 -0.65
N GLN A 322 15.37 -9.07 -1.46
CA GLN A 322 13.96 -9.28 -1.17
C GLN A 322 13.59 -10.76 -1.44
N PRO A 323 12.54 -11.27 -0.75
CA PRO A 323 12.15 -12.67 -0.86
C PRO A 323 11.45 -12.99 -2.19
N HIS A 324 11.08 -11.96 -2.94
CA HIS A 324 10.53 -12.01 -4.29
C HIS A 324 11.34 -11.06 -5.20
N LYS A 325 11.17 -11.23 -6.51
CA LYS A 325 11.90 -10.59 -7.61
C LYS A 325 11.57 -9.12 -7.76
N PHE A 326 10.33 -8.68 -7.54
CA PHE A 326 9.92 -7.29 -7.78
C PHE A 326 9.48 -6.52 -6.52
N ALA A 327 9.96 -5.28 -6.42
CA ALA A 327 9.43 -4.26 -5.53
C ALA A 327 8.53 -3.30 -6.32
N TYR A 328 7.59 -2.65 -5.62
CA TYR A 328 6.58 -1.80 -6.26
C TYR A 328 6.45 -0.48 -5.52
N SER A 329 6.37 0.61 -6.27
CA SER A 329 6.17 1.94 -5.72
C SER A 329 5.10 2.69 -6.51
N TRP A 330 4.39 3.56 -5.81
CA TRP A 330 3.44 4.49 -6.38
C TRP A 330 3.70 5.88 -5.81
N THR A 331 4.26 6.75 -6.63
CA THR A 331 4.37 8.18 -6.35
C THR A 331 2.97 8.78 -6.50
N THR A 332 2.31 9.07 -5.39
CA THR A 332 0.92 9.59 -5.41
C THR A 332 0.90 11.12 -5.58
N GLY A 333 1.96 11.81 -5.17
CA GLY A 333 2.01 13.27 -5.21
C GLY A 333 3.41 13.79 -5.44
N ARG A 334 3.52 14.86 -6.23
CA ARG A 334 4.75 15.57 -6.52
C ARG A 334 4.44 17.05 -6.77
N ASN A 335 5.27 17.95 -6.25
CA ASN A 335 5.13 19.40 -6.44
C ASN A 335 6.46 20.12 -6.77
N THR A 336 7.46 19.36 -7.22
CA THR A 336 8.75 19.88 -7.68
C THR A 336 9.11 19.25 -9.02
N ASP A 337 9.84 19.98 -9.87
CA ASP A 337 10.32 19.48 -11.15
C ASP A 337 11.78 19.02 -11.08
N LEU A 338 12.47 19.24 -9.95
CA LEU A 338 13.90 19.01 -9.82
C LEU A 338 14.21 17.88 -8.84
N GLY A 339 15.02 16.92 -9.31
CA GLY A 339 15.52 15.83 -8.48
C GLY A 339 14.45 14.81 -8.10
N GLY A 340 14.76 13.95 -7.13
CA GLY A 340 13.90 12.83 -6.73
C GLY A 340 13.71 11.76 -7.80
N SER A 341 14.51 11.78 -8.88
CA SER A 341 14.42 10.79 -9.97
C SER A 341 14.83 9.41 -9.47
N PHE A 342 14.20 8.37 -10.02
CA PHE A 342 14.53 6.99 -9.67
C PHE A 342 15.49 6.41 -10.71
N TYR A 343 16.49 5.66 -10.28
CA TYR A 343 17.50 5.09 -11.15
C TYR A 343 17.47 3.58 -11.07
N VAL A 344 17.56 2.92 -12.22
CA VAL A 344 18.02 1.53 -12.32
C VAL A 344 19.44 1.59 -12.87
N ALA A 345 20.36 1.95 -11.98
CA ALA A 345 21.73 2.32 -12.30
C ALA A 345 22.52 1.19 -12.99
N SER A 346 22.20 -0.06 -12.68
CA SER A 346 22.77 -1.24 -13.36
C SER A 346 22.60 -1.23 -14.88
N HIS A 347 21.63 -0.48 -15.40
CA HIS A 347 21.33 -0.37 -16.83
C HIS A 347 21.41 1.08 -17.33
N GLY A 348 21.94 2.01 -16.52
CA GLY A 348 22.03 3.43 -16.88
C GLY A 348 20.67 4.09 -17.13
N ILE A 349 19.62 3.63 -16.45
CA ILE A 349 18.26 4.13 -16.62
C ILE A 349 17.98 5.20 -15.57
N LYS A 350 17.55 6.37 -16.03
CA LYS A 350 16.92 7.40 -15.21
C LYS A 350 15.42 7.44 -15.49
N ILE A 351 14.60 7.36 -14.45
CA ILE A 351 13.16 7.56 -14.51
C ILE A 351 12.86 8.90 -13.85
N GLU A 352 12.46 9.87 -14.67
CA GLU A 352 12.01 11.16 -14.17
C GLU A 352 10.70 10.95 -13.43
N GLN A 353 10.67 11.33 -12.16
CA GLN A 353 9.48 11.14 -11.33
C GLN A 353 8.39 12.14 -11.72
N ALA A 354 7.15 11.64 -11.68
CA ALA A 354 5.95 12.44 -11.83
C ALA A 354 4.93 12.01 -10.76
N ALA A 355 3.94 12.86 -10.48
CA ALA A 355 2.81 12.43 -9.68
C ALA A 355 2.07 11.28 -10.38
N ASN A 356 1.32 10.50 -9.61
CA ASN A 356 0.53 9.36 -10.08
C ASN A 356 1.32 8.34 -10.93
N THR A 357 2.60 8.12 -10.61
CA THR A 357 3.48 7.18 -11.32
C THR A 357 3.63 5.89 -10.51
N PHE A 358 3.36 4.76 -11.15
CA PHE A 358 3.67 3.43 -10.64
C PHE A 358 4.99 2.93 -11.23
N ILE A 359 5.85 2.34 -10.39
CA ILE A 359 7.09 1.71 -10.81
C ILE A 359 7.19 0.33 -10.17
N ALA A 360 7.41 -0.70 -10.98
CA ALA A 360 7.90 -2.00 -10.52
C ALA A 360 9.37 -2.14 -10.92
N TRP A 361 10.23 -2.65 -10.04
CA TRP A 361 11.65 -2.86 -10.34
C TRP A 361 12.21 -4.06 -9.59
N GLN A 362 13.30 -4.62 -10.09
CA GLN A 362 14.04 -5.64 -9.35
C GLN A 362 14.95 -5.00 -8.29
N PRO A 363 14.70 -5.17 -6.99
CA PRO A 363 15.49 -4.51 -5.94
C PRO A 363 16.93 -5.06 -5.83
N ARG A 364 17.19 -6.26 -6.38
CA ARG A 364 18.54 -6.84 -6.43
C ARG A 364 19.47 -6.11 -7.40
N LEU A 365 18.91 -5.43 -8.40
CA LEU A 365 19.67 -4.61 -9.34
C LEU A 365 20.06 -3.29 -8.67
N ALA A 366 21.21 -2.74 -9.04
CA ALA A 366 21.66 -1.46 -8.50
C ALA A 366 20.66 -0.36 -8.86
N HIS A 367 20.11 0.31 -7.85
CA HIS A 367 19.05 1.30 -7.96
C HIS A 367 19.13 2.34 -6.84
N GLY A 368 18.44 3.47 -7.01
CA GLY A 368 18.34 4.49 -5.97
C GLY A 368 17.51 5.68 -6.41
N THR A 369 17.42 6.69 -5.55
CA THR A 369 16.62 7.89 -5.79
C THR A 369 17.48 9.11 -5.54
N SER A 370 17.58 10.01 -6.54
CA SER A 370 18.38 11.22 -6.38
C SER A 370 17.78 12.15 -5.34
N MET A 371 18.63 13.05 -4.85
CA MET A 371 18.21 14.16 -4.00
C MET A 371 17.13 15.00 -4.67
N LEU A 372 16.15 15.47 -3.88
CA LEU A 372 15.20 16.47 -4.33
C LEU A 372 15.82 17.86 -4.22
N ALA A 373 15.37 18.80 -5.04
CA ALA A 373 15.68 20.22 -4.86
C ALA A 373 14.87 20.82 -3.69
N CYS A 374 15.12 20.31 -2.49
CA CYS A 374 14.61 20.85 -1.25
C CYS A 374 15.78 21.18 -0.33
N ASP A 375 15.70 22.31 0.39
CA ASP A 375 16.71 22.67 1.37
C ASP A 375 16.78 21.57 2.47
N PRO A 376 17.92 20.86 2.60
CA PRO A 376 18.08 19.78 3.58
C PRO A 376 18.14 20.29 5.03
N HIS A 377 18.26 21.60 5.24
CA HIS A 377 18.29 22.23 6.56
C HIS A 377 16.90 22.56 7.11
N LEU A 378 15.85 22.53 6.28
CA LEU A 378 14.49 22.68 6.77
C LEU A 378 14.13 21.50 7.69
N MET A 379 13.71 21.80 8.91
CA MET A 379 13.31 20.78 9.89
C MET A 379 12.14 19.91 9.41
N GLU A 380 11.21 20.52 8.70
CA GLU A 380 10.03 19.89 8.10
C GLU A 380 9.85 20.45 6.69
N PRO A 381 10.62 19.95 5.70
CA PRO A 381 10.50 20.44 4.33
C PRO A 381 9.11 20.11 3.79
N PRO A 382 8.56 20.95 2.87
CA PRO A 382 7.28 20.65 2.23
C PRO A 382 7.33 19.28 1.54
N PHE A 383 6.22 18.56 1.49
CA PHE A 383 6.14 17.29 0.77
C PHE A 383 6.25 17.52 -0.73
N ALA A 384 7.48 17.42 -1.23
CA ALA A 384 7.84 17.65 -2.62
C ALA A 384 7.64 16.43 -3.50
N GLN A 385 7.82 15.25 -2.91
CA GLN A 385 7.42 13.96 -3.47
C GLN A 385 6.90 13.10 -2.35
N GLN A 386 5.82 12.37 -2.58
CA GLN A 386 5.31 11.40 -1.63
C GLN A 386 4.69 10.20 -2.34
N GLY A 387 4.68 9.07 -1.65
CA GLY A 387 4.14 7.84 -2.21
C GLY A 387 4.11 6.69 -1.23
N MET A 388 3.76 5.54 -1.77
CA MET A 388 3.66 4.27 -1.06
C MET A 388 4.43 3.20 -1.82
N SER A 389 4.90 2.17 -1.13
CA SER A 389 5.63 1.07 -1.77
C SER A 389 5.39 -0.24 -1.05
N ILE A 390 5.20 -1.30 -1.82
CA ILE A 390 5.14 -2.67 -1.34
C ILE A 390 6.55 -3.24 -1.50
N VAL A 391 7.19 -3.46 -0.35
CA VAL A 391 8.52 -4.06 -0.22
C VAL A 391 8.48 -5.03 0.95
N SER A 392 9.15 -6.18 0.84
CA SER A 392 9.12 -7.21 1.88
C SER A 392 10.47 -7.43 2.53
N SER A 393 10.49 -7.48 3.85
CA SER A 393 11.70 -7.86 4.59
C SER A 393 11.97 -9.35 4.44
N MET A 394 13.23 -9.72 4.18
CA MET A 394 13.71 -11.11 4.22
C MET A 394 13.40 -11.84 5.54
N ARG A 395 13.17 -11.09 6.64
CA ARG A 395 12.89 -11.63 7.97
C ARG A 395 11.41 -11.88 8.22
N LEU A 396 10.52 -11.41 7.36
CA LEU A 396 9.09 -11.37 7.67
C LEU A 396 8.50 -12.79 7.79
N ALA A 397 8.79 -13.66 6.82
CA ALA A 397 8.34 -15.05 6.84
C ALA A 397 8.87 -15.85 8.05
N THR A 398 10.17 -15.72 8.35
CA THR A 398 10.78 -16.46 9.46
C THR A 398 10.25 -15.99 10.81
N THR A 399 10.10 -14.67 11.02
CA THR A 399 9.50 -14.14 12.26
C THR A 399 8.01 -14.49 12.37
N TRP A 400 7.26 -14.48 11.26
CA TRP A 400 5.86 -14.93 11.22
C TRP A 400 5.71 -16.40 11.62
N LYS A 401 6.52 -17.29 11.04
CA LYS A 401 6.50 -18.71 11.38
C LYS A 401 6.75 -18.92 12.87
N ARG A 402 7.79 -18.27 13.42
CA ARG A 402 8.06 -18.32 14.87
C ARG A 402 6.91 -17.82 15.72
N TYR A 403 6.20 -16.77 15.28
CA TYR A 403 5.00 -16.27 15.96
C TYR A 403 3.87 -17.30 15.95
N MET A 404 3.59 -17.92 14.79
CA MET A 404 2.56 -18.95 14.65
C MET A 404 2.87 -20.20 15.47
N ASP A 405 4.15 -20.58 15.56
CA ASP A 405 4.62 -21.71 16.36
C ASP A 405 4.66 -21.40 17.88
N GLY A 406 4.29 -20.19 18.31
CA GLY A 406 4.33 -19.76 19.71
C GLY A 406 5.73 -19.57 20.29
N LEU A 407 6.77 -19.54 19.44
CA LEU A 407 8.18 -19.49 19.82
C LEU A 407 8.69 -18.08 20.19
N ILE A 408 7.83 -17.06 20.11
CA ILE A 408 8.14 -15.68 20.54
C ILE A 408 6.94 -15.09 21.30
N SER A 409 7.14 -14.82 22.60
CA SER A 409 6.21 -14.02 23.42
C SER A 409 6.68 -12.56 23.51
N ALA A 410 5.77 -11.63 23.84
CA ALA A 410 6.11 -10.21 23.99
C ALA A 410 7.08 -9.95 25.17
N GLU A 411 7.10 -10.82 26.17
CA GLU A 411 7.90 -10.67 27.40
C GLU A 411 9.30 -11.29 27.30
N GLN A 412 9.49 -12.42 26.62
CA GLN A 412 10.82 -13.01 26.38
C GLN A 412 11.72 -12.07 25.56
N ALA A 413 11.13 -11.33 24.61
CA ALA A 413 11.82 -10.33 23.80
C ALA A 413 12.26 -9.06 24.57
N ALA A 414 11.84 -8.87 25.83
CA ALA A 414 12.31 -7.77 26.68
C ALA A 414 13.57 -8.12 27.47
N LYS A 415 13.81 -9.41 27.74
CA LYS A 415 14.91 -9.88 28.59
C LYS A 415 16.22 -10.09 27.81
N GLU A 416 16.15 -10.59 26.58
CA GLU A 416 17.32 -10.78 25.69
C GLU A 416 17.93 -9.47 25.15
N TYR A 417 17.24 -8.32 25.35
CA TYR A 417 17.67 -7.00 24.88
C TYR A 417 18.82 -6.39 25.69
N ALA A 418 19.00 -6.78 26.96
CA ALA A 418 20.06 -6.22 27.80
C ALA A 418 21.46 -6.73 27.43
N ASP A 419 21.54 -7.94 26.84
CA ASP A 419 22.80 -8.70 26.79
C ASP A 419 23.55 -8.61 25.44
N SER A 420 22.98 -7.99 24.39
CA SER A 420 23.49 -8.12 23.00
C SER A 420 23.96 -6.81 22.33
N LEU A 421 24.32 -5.79 23.10
CA LEU A 421 24.74 -4.47 22.58
C LEU A 421 26.15 -4.41 21.96
N GLU A 422 26.93 -5.51 21.91
CA GLU A 422 28.36 -5.45 21.56
C GLU A 422 28.75 -5.84 20.12
N ASP A 423 27.95 -6.61 19.36
CA ASP A 423 28.47 -7.20 18.10
C ASP A 423 27.54 -7.00 16.88
N GLY A 424 27.92 -6.15 15.92
CA GLY A 424 27.34 -6.27 14.57
C GLY A 424 27.33 -5.06 13.64
N VAL A 425 28.49 -4.42 13.39
CA VAL A 425 28.72 -3.66 12.16
C VAL A 425 29.77 -4.43 11.35
N GLU A 426 29.35 -5.18 10.34
CA GLU A 426 30.28 -5.69 9.32
C GLU A 426 30.41 -4.64 8.21
N ASP A 427 31.62 -4.07 8.13
CA ASP A 427 32.09 -3.18 7.07
C ASP A 427 32.27 -3.99 5.77
N GLY A 428 31.44 -3.67 4.77
CA GLY A 428 31.57 -4.19 3.41
C GLY A 428 32.61 -3.46 2.59
N SER A 429 33.88 -3.41 3.04
CA SER A 429 35.02 -3.02 2.20
C SER A 429 35.96 -4.20 1.98
N LYS A 430 35.76 -4.88 0.85
CA LYS A 430 36.82 -5.51 0.08
C LYS A 430 36.55 -5.30 -1.40
#